data_AF-A0A2V6GA91-F1
#
_entry.id   AF-A0A2V6GA91-F1
#
_cell.length_a   1.000
_cell.length_b   1.000
_cell.length_c   1.000
_cell.angle_alpha   90.00
_cell.angle_beta   90.00
_cell.angle_gamma   90.00
#
_symmetry.space_group_name_H-M   'P 1'
#
loop_
_entity.id
_entity.type
_entity.pdbx_description
1 polymer ?
#
loop_
_entity_poly.entity_id
_entity_poly.type
_entity_poly.pdbx_seq_one_letter_code
_entity_poly.pdbx_strand_id
1 'polypeptide(L)'
;MKFTSLTRHTEIGANSYYLEIGRHRLLLDCGMHPKNTGEDALPNFKAIADSEVEAIVMSHAHQDHIGTLPLAMRRFPGARIFMTETTAEVGSVLLHNSVNVMTRQREEIGEMSYPLFTHREIDRASERWRWCPLRQRISIAGERAAAREKDTLTFEFFDAGHVLGSTGVMLRAEGQTVFYTGDVNFDEQTIMQAAVFPEEKIDVLILECTRGDHAKPEGWTRAGEERRLAEALVAGFERDACVLIPVFALGKTQEILALLHKFRRQRLLAEFPIYIGGLSSKFTDIYDRRAHTTRRQLSRLKLMREVAPFILNDETVRDTALRGGRVYVLSSGMMIPKTLSNVFARRIIENPQHSIFFVGYANPESPAGLLRDAGRGGEVALDPDKPPQRIRC
;
A
#
# COMPACT_ATOMS: atom_id res chain seq x y z
N MET A 1 16.90 19.68 17.05
CA MET A 1 15.99 18.98 16.13
C MET A 1 14.60 19.60 16.21
N LYS A 2 13.91 19.73 15.07
CA LYS A 2 12.49 20.11 14.99
C LYS A 2 11.77 19.18 14.02
N PHE A 3 10.63 18.65 14.44
CA PHE A 3 9.75 17.81 13.63
C PHE A 3 8.46 18.58 13.35
N THR A 4 8.07 18.66 12.09
CA THR A 4 6.83 19.32 11.65
C THR A 4 6.03 18.34 10.81
N SER A 5 4.85 17.94 11.30
CA SER A 5 3.91 17.18 10.46
C SER A 5 3.35 18.10 9.39
N LEU A 6 3.38 17.64 8.14
CA LEU A 6 2.73 18.31 7.02
C LEU A 6 1.36 17.69 6.70
N THR A 7 0.93 16.69 7.48
CA THR A 7 -0.44 16.18 7.39
C THR A 7 -1.42 17.27 7.82
N ARG A 8 -2.55 17.39 7.12
CA ARG A 8 -3.58 18.40 7.43
C ARG A 8 -4.38 18.06 8.67
N HIS A 9 -4.53 16.77 8.96
CA HIS A 9 -5.22 16.24 10.13
C HIS A 9 -4.40 15.13 10.79
N THR A 10 -4.83 14.70 11.98
CA THR A 10 -4.30 13.52 12.65
C THR A 10 -5.06 12.29 12.14
N GLU A 11 -4.56 11.70 11.05
CA GLU A 11 -5.26 10.62 10.33
C GLU A 11 -4.30 9.76 9.51
N ILE A 12 -4.84 8.75 8.81
CA ILE A 12 -4.11 7.94 7.83
C ILE A 12 -4.27 8.55 6.44
N GLY A 13 -3.19 9.10 5.89
CA GLY A 13 -3.17 9.63 4.53
C GLY A 13 -2.23 10.82 4.39
N ALA A 14 -1.81 11.11 3.16
CA ALA A 14 -0.96 12.26 2.84
C ALA A 14 0.30 12.37 3.74
N ASN A 15 0.92 11.24 4.10
CA ASN A 15 2.07 11.22 5.00
C ASN A 15 3.22 12.03 4.39
N SER A 16 3.64 13.06 5.11
CA SER A 16 4.83 13.84 4.81
C SER A 16 5.27 14.60 6.04
N TYR A 17 6.55 14.48 6.37
CA TYR A 17 7.10 15.05 7.59
C TYR A 17 8.36 15.86 7.28
N TYR A 18 8.36 17.12 7.70
CA TYR A 18 9.53 17.97 7.58
C TYR A 18 10.38 17.87 8.84
N LEU A 19 11.64 17.48 8.65
CA LEU A 19 12.57 17.27 9.74
C LEU A 19 13.79 18.17 9.61
N GLU A 20 14.05 18.90 10.69
CA GLU A 20 15.26 19.70 10.89
C GLU A 20 16.14 18.97 11.92
N ILE A 21 17.29 18.46 11.48
CA ILE A 21 18.28 17.76 12.33
C ILE A 21 19.64 18.43 12.17
N GLY A 22 20.09 19.10 13.23
CA GLY A 22 21.23 20.01 13.13
C GLY A 22 20.97 21.13 12.14
N ARG A 23 21.93 21.38 11.23
CA ARG A 23 21.75 22.29 10.09
C ARG A 23 20.92 21.70 8.93
N HIS A 24 20.58 20.42 8.97
CA HIS A 24 20.03 19.71 7.82
C HIS A 24 18.50 19.69 7.80
N ARG A 25 17.93 19.79 6.61
CA ARG A 25 16.49 19.90 6.36
C ARG A 25 16.04 18.90 5.31
N LEU A 26 15.14 18.00 5.70
CA LEU A 26 14.69 16.90 4.85
C LEU A 26 13.17 16.68 4.94
N LEU A 27 12.62 16.05 3.91
CA LEU A 27 11.28 15.49 3.91
C LEU A 27 11.33 13.97 4.04
N LEU A 28 10.49 13.44 4.92
CA LEU A 28 10.19 12.01 5.03
C LEU A 28 8.83 11.76 4.41
N ASP A 29 8.79 10.98 3.33
CA ASP A 29 7.60 10.70 2.52
C ASP A 29 6.89 11.95 1.94
N CYS A 30 6.08 11.70 0.91
CA CYS A 30 5.32 12.67 0.12
C CYS A 30 4.02 12.00 -0.38
N GLY A 31 3.10 11.75 0.54
CA GLY A 31 1.87 11.03 0.28
C GLY A 31 0.73 11.82 -0.32
N MET A 32 -0.24 11.13 -0.92
CA MET A 32 -1.55 11.68 -1.28
C MET A 32 -2.65 11.07 -0.41
N HIS A 33 -3.60 11.88 0.06
CA HIS A 33 -4.74 11.38 0.83
C HIS A 33 -5.62 10.48 -0.06
N PRO A 34 -5.99 9.26 0.37
CA PRO A 34 -6.72 8.32 -0.48
C PRO A 34 -8.20 8.67 -0.68
N LYS A 35 -8.79 9.51 0.19
CA LYS A 35 -10.21 9.90 0.13
C LYS A 35 -10.46 11.31 -0.39
N ASN A 36 -9.50 12.22 -0.24
CA ASN A 36 -9.70 13.64 -0.56
C ASN A 36 -9.28 13.90 -2.00
N THR A 37 -9.72 15.04 -2.55
CA THR A 37 -9.37 15.46 -3.91
C THR A 37 -8.70 16.83 -3.92
N GLY A 38 -8.10 17.21 -5.05
CA GLY A 38 -7.50 18.52 -5.23
C GLY A 38 -6.43 18.85 -4.17
N GLU A 39 -6.50 20.06 -3.61
CA GLU A 39 -5.54 20.54 -2.61
C GLU A 39 -5.64 19.81 -1.26
N ASP A 40 -6.84 19.35 -0.87
CA ASP A 40 -7.07 18.64 0.40
C ASP A 40 -6.50 17.21 0.38
N ALA A 41 -6.15 16.71 -0.80
CA ALA A 41 -5.42 15.46 -0.96
C ALA A 41 -3.91 15.60 -0.73
N LEU A 42 -3.40 16.82 -0.63
CA LEU A 42 -1.97 17.11 -0.58
C LEU A 42 -1.47 17.37 0.85
N PRO A 43 -0.21 17.01 1.15
CA PRO A 43 0.46 17.52 2.33
C PRO A 43 0.52 19.06 2.29
N ASN A 44 0.56 19.69 3.47
CA ASN A 44 0.63 21.14 3.61
C ASN A 44 2.06 21.66 3.33
N PHE A 45 2.54 21.52 2.09
CA PHE A 45 3.83 22.05 1.67
C PHE A 45 3.94 23.58 1.79
N LYS A 46 2.80 24.30 1.89
CA LYS A 46 2.79 25.75 2.13
C LYS A 46 3.40 26.10 3.49
N ALA A 47 3.29 25.23 4.50
CA ALA A 47 3.85 25.45 5.84
C ALA A 47 5.39 25.53 5.86
N ILE A 48 6.05 25.00 4.82
CA ILE A 48 7.51 25.00 4.66
C ILE A 48 7.93 25.68 3.36
N ALA A 49 7.10 26.60 2.87
CA ALA A 49 7.26 27.22 1.57
C ALA A 49 8.61 27.94 1.39
N ASP A 50 9.08 28.58 2.46
CA ASP A 50 10.32 29.37 2.50
C ASP A 50 11.50 28.56 3.07
N SER A 51 11.28 27.27 3.35
CA SER A 51 12.31 26.37 3.85
C SER A 51 13.07 25.70 2.71
N GLU A 52 14.39 25.58 2.86
CA GLU A 52 15.19 24.74 1.98
C GLU A 52 15.02 23.27 2.37
N VAL A 53 14.83 22.40 1.38
CA VAL A 53 14.81 20.95 1.55
C VAL A 53 15.97 20.35 0.76
N GLU A 54 16.94 19.77 1.46
CA GLU A 54 18.13 19.17 0.86
C GLU A 54 17.84 17.77 0.29
N ALA A 55 16.95 17.03 0.95
CA ALA A 55 16.64 15.65 0.59
C ALA A 55 15.19 15.28 0.87
N ILE A 56 14.66 14.37 0.07
CA ILE A 56 13.39 13.67 0.26
C ILE A 56 13.73 12.18 0.37
N VAL A 57 13.33 11.55 1.47
CA VAL A 57 13.58 10.13 1.73
C VAL A 57 12.26 9.40 1.79
N MET A 58 12.09 8.40 0.91
CA MET A 58 10.86 7.61 0.82
C MET A 58 11.00 6.30 1.58
N SER A 59 10.01 6.00 2.43
CA SER A 59 9.93 4.73 3.16
C SER A 59 9.47 3.60 2.23
N HIS A 60 8.39 3.81 1.48
CA HIS A 60 7.77 2.80 0.62
C HIS A 60 6.81 3.41 -0.42
N ALA A 61 6.24 2.55 -1.27
CA ALA A 61 5.49 2.93 -2.47
C ALA A 61 3.96 2.85 -2.32
N HIS A 62 3.40 3.02 -1.12
CA HIS A 62 1.95 3.25 -1.01
C HIS A 62 1.58 4.69 -1.39
N GLN A 63 0.35 4.89 -1.86
CA GLN A 63 -0.12 6.17 -2.40
C GLN A 63 -0.07 7.29 -1.36
N ASP A 64 -0.36 6.97 -0.11
CA ASP A 64 -0.28 7.87 1.04
C ASP A 64 1.15 8.09 1.54
N HIS A 65 2.17 7.55 0.88
CA HIS A 65 3.58 7.84 1.15
C HIS A 65 4.33 8.39 -0.07
N ILE A 66 4.00 8.00 -1.30
CA ILE A 66 4.69 8.48 -2.52
C ILE A 66 3.82 9.33 -3.46
N GLY A 67 2.51 9.35 -3.25
CA GLY A 67 1.52 9.82 -4.22
C GLY A 67 1.66 11.27 -4.67
N THR A 68 2.39 12.12 -3.93
CA THR A 68 2.67 13.51 -4.29
C THR A 68 4.16 13.80 -4.53
N LEU A 69 5.01 12.78 -4.67
CA LEU A 69 6.44 12.96 -4.91
C LEU A 69 6.75 13.88 -6.11
N PRO A 70 6.08 13.78 -7.29
CA PRO A 70 6.30 14.73 -8.38
C PRO A 70 6.04 16.19 -7.99
N LEU A 71 5.01 16.43 -7.17
CA LEU A 71 4.68 17.78 -6.68
C LEU A 71 5.73 18.31 -5.70
N ALA A 72 6.20 17.45 -4.78
CA ALA A 72 7.26 17.80 -3.86
C ALA A 72 8.56 18.12 -4.61
N MET A 73 8.92 17.33 -5.64
CA MET A 73 10.09 17.59 -6.49
C MET A 73 9.96 18.90 -7.26
N ARG A 74 8.76 19.27 -7.72
CA ARG A 74 8.49 20.58 -8.34
C ARG A 74 8.64 21.71 -7.33
N ARG A 75 8.20 21.51 -6.09
CA ARG A 75 8.26 22.51 -5.02
C ARG A 75 9.67 22.72 -4.46
N PHE A 76 10.48 21.65 -4.43
CA PHE A 76 11.83 21.62 -3.91
C PHE A 76 12.81 21.10 -4.97
N PRO A 77 13.05 21.88 -6.05
CA PRO A 77 13.80 21.41 -7.21
C PRO A 77 15.26 21.07 -6.91
N GLY A 78 15.85 21.60 -5.83
CA GLY A 78 17.21 21.27 -5.38
C GLY A 78 17.31 19.98 -4.55
N ALA A 79 16.18 19.43 -4.08
CA ALA A 79 16.18 18.27 -3.21
C ALA A 79 16.66 17.02 -3.95
N ARG A 80 17.46 16.19 -3.27
CA ARG A 80 17.84 14.85 -3.71
C ARG A 80 16.83 13.83 -3.22
N ILE A 81 16.51 12.83 -4.03
CA ILE A 81 15.42 11.89 -3.74
C ILE A 81 16.04 10.52 -3.50
N PHE A 82 15.77 9.93 -2.33
CA PHE A 82 16.33 8.66 -1.90
C PHE A 82 15.24 7.65 -1.59
N MET A 83 15.40 6.44 -2.10
CA MET A 83 14.50 5.30 -1.84
C MET A 83 15.21 3.99 -2.16
N THR A 84 14.61 2.86 -1.82
CA THR A 84 15.11 1.57 -2.33
C THR A 84 14.81 1.43 -3.82
N GLU A 85 15.61 0.62 -4.52
CA GLU A 85 15.36 0.30 -5.94
C GLU A 85 13.96 -0.28 -6.15
N THR A 86 13.49 -1.10 -5.20
CA THR A 86 12.17 -1.73 -5.31
C THR A 86 11.04 -0.73 -5.05
N THR A 87 11.22 0.20 -4.11
CA THR A 87 10.28 1.32 -3.91
C THR A 87 10.18 2.19 -5.16
N ALA A 88 11.29 2.47 -5.86
CA ALA A 88 11.27 3.22 -7.10
C ALA A 88 10.44 2.53 -8.20
N GLU A 89 10.66 1.23 -8.38
CA GLU A 89 9.97 0.44 -9.39
C GLU A 89 8.45 0.34 -9.15
N VAL A 90 8.06 0.02 -7.91
CA VAL A 90 6.65 -0.02 -7.51
C VAL A 90 6.04 1.38 -7.56
N GLY A 91 6.77 2.38 -7.09
CA GLY A 91 6.37 3.78 -7.05
C GLY A 91 6.08 4.36 -8.42
N SER A 92 6.90 4.05 -9.43
CA SER A 92 6.64 4.45 -10.82
C SER A 92 5.28 3.91 -11.31
N VAL A 93 5.05 2.59 -11.19
CA VAL A 93 3.78 1.98 -11.61
C VAL A 93 2.58 2.59 -10.88
N LEU A 94 2.71 2.83 -9.58
CA LEU A 94 1.66 3.47 -8.78
C LEU A 94 1.39 4.89 -9.28
N LEU A 95 2.41 5.73 -9.45
CA LEU A 95 2.26 7.12 -9.88
C LEU A 95 1.64 7.22 -11.28
N HIS A 96 2.04 6.37 -12.23
CA HIS A 96 1.38 6.32 -13.54
C HIS A 96 -0.10 5.91 -13.39
N ASN A 97 -0.43 4.95 -12.52
CA ASN A 97 -1.82 4.63 -12.24
C ASN A 97 -2.58 5.82 -11.64
N SER A 98 -1.96 6.59 -10.75
CA SER A 98 -2.56 7.78 -10.14
C SER A 98 -2.89 8.86 -11.16
N VAL A 99 -2.09 9.03 -12.23
CA VAL A 99 -2.45 9.90 -13.37
C VAL A 99 -3.75 9.44 -14.02
N ASN A 100 -3.88 8.13 -14.31
CA ASN A 100 -5.10 7.59 -14.92
C ASN A 100 -6.33 7.78 -14.03
N VAL A 101 -6.18 7.56 -12.72
CA VAL A 101 -7.26 7.76 -11.75
C VAL A 101 -7.67 9.22 -11.68
N MET A 102 -6.72 10.14 -11.55
CA MET A 102 -7.01 11.58 -11.51
C MET A 102 -7.66 12.08 -12.80
N THR A 103 -7.23 11.58 -13.97
CA THR A 103 -7.85 11.93 -15.26
C THR A 103 -9.32 11.50 -15.30
N ARG A 104 -9.64 10.28 -14.85
CA ARG A 104 -11.04 9.83 -14.73
C ARG A 104 -11.83 10.67 -13.72
N GLN A 105 -11.24 10.97 -12.57
CA GLN A 105 -11.90 11.82 -11.55
C GLN A 105 -12.20 13.22 -12.08
N ARG A 106 -11.32 13.82 -12.89
CA ARG A 106 -11.61 15.09 -13.56
C ARG A 106 -12.92 15.03 -14.37
N GLU A 107 -13.12 13.95 -15.11
CA GLU A 107 -14.31 13.74 -15.94
C GLU A 107 -15.56 13.43 -15.09
N GLU A 108 -15.40 12.65 -14.03
CA GLU A 108 -16.52 12.15 -13.21
C GLU A 108 -17.03 13.15 -12.17
N ILE A 109 -16.12 13.87 -11.50
CA ILE A 109 -16.46 14.77 -10.38
C ILE A 109 -16.07 16.23 -10.65
N GLY A 110 -15.51 16.54 -11.82
CA GLY A 110 -15.22 17.92 -12.24
C GLY A 110 -14.03 18.57 -11.54
N GLU A 111 -13.12 17.80 -10.93
CA GLU A 111 -11.92 18.33 -10.27
C GLU A 111 -10.93 18.89 -11.31
N MET A 112 -11.01 20.20 -11.54
CA MET A 112 -10.25 20.89 -12.61
C MET A 112 -8.74 20.93 -12.37
N SER A 113 -8.27 20.75 -11.12
CA SER A 113 -6.84 20.66 -10.82
C SER A 113 -6.21 19.34 -11.28
N TYR A 114 -7.02 18.35 -11.66
CA TYR A 114 -6.54 17.05 -12.10
C TYR A 114 -6.23 16.97 -13.60
N PRO A 115 -5.25 16.13 -13.99
CA PRO A 115 -4.32 15.42 -13.11
C PRO A 115 -3.24 16.37 -12.54
N LEU A 116 -2.84 16.15 -11.29
CA LEU A 116 -1.87 17.02 -10.58
C LEU A 116 -0.46 16.97 -11.18
N PHE A 117 -0.14 15.85 -11.84
CA PHE A 117 1.09 15.59 -12.58
C PHE A 117 0.80 14.67 -13.76
N THR A 118 1.72 14.59 -14.71
CA THR A 118 1.53 13.81 -15.96
C THR A 118 2.45 12.59 -16.02
N HIS A 119 2.14 11.63 -16.90
CA HIS A 119 3.05 10.51 -17.18
C HIS A 119 4.46 10.98 -17.56
N ARG A 120 4.56 11.98 -18.44
CA ARG A 120 5.84 12.56 -18.86
C ARG A 120 6.62 13.19 -17.70
N GLU A 121 5.90 13.78 -16.75
CA GLU A 121 6.51 14.34 -15.54
C GLU A 121 7.05 13.24 -14.63
N ILE A 122 6.34 12.11 -14.51
CA ILE A 122 6.82 10.94 -13.76
C ILE A 122 8.07 10.35 -14.40
N ASP A 123 8.08 10.18 -15.73
CA ASP A 123 9.24 9.67 -16.46
C ASP A 123 10.48 10.52 -16.14
N ARG A 124 10.35 11.85 -16.27
CA ARG A 124 11.43 12.81 -15.94
C ARG A 124 11.79 12.83 -14.46
N ALA A 125 10.81 12.71 -13.57
CA ALA A 125 11.05 12.68 -12.13
C ALA A 125 11.87 11.44 -11.74
N SER A 126 11.58 10.30 -12.36
CA SER A 126 12.24 9.02 -12.07
C SER A 126 13.74 9.03 -12.38
N GLU A 127 14.18 9.82 -13.36
CA GLU A 127 15.61 10.01 -13.69
C GLU A 127 16.41 10.62 -12.53
N ARG A 128 15.75 11.31 -11.59
CA ARG A 128 16.38 11.93 -10.43
C ARG A 128 16.31 11.08 -9.16
N TRP A 129 15.61 9.95 -9.18
CA TRP A 129 15.49 9.07 -8.02
C TRP A 129 16.80 8.32 -7.81
N ARG A 130 17.34 8.40 -6.60
CA ARG A 130 18.57 7.69 -6.22
C ARG A 130 18.20 6.45 -5.41
N TRP A 131 18.59 5.31 -5.94
CA TRP A 131 18.35 4.03 -5.29
C TRP A 131 19.46 3.75 -4.29
N CYS A 132 19.09 3.37 -3.07
CA CYS A 132 20.04 3.00 -2.04
C CYS A 132 19.73 1.60 -1.50
N PRO A 133 20.77 0.77 -1.23
CA PRO A 133 20.58 -0.55 -0.69
C PRO A 133 20.21 -0.49 0.79
N LEU A 134 19.62 -1.58 1.28
CA LEU A 134 19.39 -1.79 2.71
C LEU A 134 20.73 -1.91 3.45
N ARG A 135 20.74 -1.52 4.74
CA ARG A 135 21.89 -1.68 5.66
C ARG A 135 23.19 -1.07 5.14
N GLN A 136 23.07 0.00 4.35
CA GLN A 136 24.19 0.81 3.92
C GLN A 136 23.95 2.23 4.35
N ARG A 137 24.90 2.78 5.10
CA ARG A 137 24.91 4.20 5.47
C ARG A 137 25.29 5.05 4.26
N ILE A 138 24.44 6.00 3.91
CA ILE A 138 24.56 6.89 2.77
C ILE A 138 24.53 8.35 3.26
N SER A 139 25.41 9.20 2.76
CA SER A 139 25.35 10.64 3.03
C SER A 139 24.23 11.30 2.20
N ILE A 140 23.78 12.50 2.58
CA ILE A 140 22.88 13.26 1.70
C ILE A 140 23.51 13.63 0.34
N ALA A 141 24.83 13.51 0.20
CA ALA A 141 25.50 13.59 -1.09
C ALA A 141 25.25 12.35 -1.97
N GLY A 142 24.57 11.33 -1.44
CA GLY A 142 24.26 10.06 -2.11
C GLY A 142 25.46 9.13 -2.25
N GLU A 143 26.49 9.34 -1.42
CA GLU A 143 27.71 8.55 -1.40
C GLU A 143 27.72 7.65 -0.17
N ARG A 144 28.46 6.55 -0.22
CA ARG A 144 28.64 5.69 0.95
C ARG A 144 29.40 6.46 2.02
N ALA A 145 28.78 6.65 3.17
CA ALA A 145 29.40 7.39 4.27
C ALA A 145 30.31 6.48 5.10
N ALA A 146 31.42 7.02 5.59
CA ALA A 146 32.26 6.32 6.54
C ALA A 146 31.56 6.20 7.90
N ALA A 147 31.82 5.12 8.64
CA ALA A 147 31.20 4.90 9.95
C ALA A 147 31.49 6.01 10.99
N ARG A 148 32.54 6.82 10.76
CA ARG A 148 33.06 7.84 11.68
C ARG A 148 32.71 9.28 11.31
N GLU A 149 31.99 9.52 10.20
CA GLU A 149 31.50 10.87 9.87
C GLU A 149 30.39 11.27 10.85
N LYS A 150 30.66 12.24 11.72
CA LYS A 150 29.71 12.69 12.77
C LYS A 150 28.93 13.94 12.39
N ASP A 151 29.49 14.78 11.52
CA ASP A 151 28.94 16.12 11.21
C ASP A 151 28.15 16.15 9.90
N THR A 152 28.23 15.10 9.09
CA THR A 152 27.47 14.96 7.84
C THR A 152 26.17 14.20 8.12
N LEU A 153 25.01 14.73 7.69
CA LEU A 153 23.77 13.97 7.72
C LEU A 153 23.90 12.70 6.86
N THR A 154 23.65 11.57 7.50
CA THR A 154 23.59 10.26 6.86
C THR A 154 22.26 9.59 7.13
N PHE A 155 21.84 8.73 6.20
CA PHE A 155 20.68 7.87 6.35
C PHE A 155 21.02 6.40 6.06
N GLU A 156 20.21 5.49 6.56
CA GLU A 156 20.33 4.05 6.31
C GLU A 156 18.95 3.40 6.32
N PHE A 157 18.69 2.56 5.32
CA PHE A 157 17.42 1.86 5.17
C PHE A 157 17.45 0.49 5.86
N PHE A 158 16.39 0.19 6.60
CA PHE A 158 16.13 -1.09 7.26
C PHE A 158 14.83 -1.68 6.75
N ASP A 159 14.77 -2.99 6.58
CA ASP A 159 13.57 -3.66 6.08
C ASP A 159 12.40 -3.52 7.07
N ALA A 160 11.28 -2.96 6.62
CA ALA A 160 10.08 -2.76 7.43
C ALA A 160 9.06 -3.90 7.35
N GLY A 161 9.28 -4.92 6.51
CA GLY A 161 8.42 -6.10 6.43
C GLY A 161 6.96 -5.85 5.99
N HIS A 162 6.59 -4.61 5.66
CA HIS A 162 5.22 -4.19 5.36
C HIS A 162 4.79 -4.58 3.94
N VAL A 163 5.50 -4.06 2.94
CA VAL A 163 5.30 -4.35 1.51
C VAL A 163 6.66 -4.49 0.82
N LEU A 164 6.67 -5.04 -0.39
CA LEU A 164 7.90 -5.17 -1.16
C LEU A 164 8.63 -3.82 -1.32
N GLY A 165 9.85 -3.74 -0.78
CA GLY A 165 10.68 -2.54 -0.81
C GLY A 165 10.49 -1.58 0.38
N SER A 166 9.55 -1.85 1.29
CA SER A 166 9.27 -0.98 2.44
C SER A 166 10.43 -0.90 3.43
N THR A 167 10.69 0.30 3.93
CA THR A 167 11.82 0.54 4.82
C THR A 167 11.51 1.48 5.97
N GLY A 168 12.14 1.19 7.11
CA GLY A 168 12.42 2.17 8.14
C GLY A 168 13.73 2.90 7.82
N VAL A 169 13.83 4.15 8.24
CA VAL A 169 14.93 5.06 7.91
C VAL A 169 15.61 5.51 9.20
N MET A 170 16.88 5.14 9.37
CA MET A 170 17.73 5.71 10.41
C MET A 170 18.43 6.95 9.87
N LEU A 171 18.28 8.07 10.55
CA LEU A 171 18.95 9.34 10.25
C LEU A 171 19.95 9.65 11.36
N ARG A 172 21.13 10.14 10.99
CA ARG A 172 22.19 10.49 11.93
C ARG A 172 22.83 11.80 11.52
N ALA A 173 22.82 12.80 12.40
CA ALA A 173 23.50 14.08 12.20
C ALA A 173 23.82 14.72 13.56
N GLU A 174 25.00 15.35 13.67
CA GLU A 174 25.42 16.13 14.85
C GLU A 174 25.26 15.37 16.19
N GLY A 175 25.54 14.06 16.16
CA GLY A 175 25.42 13.19 17.33
C GLY A 175 23.99 12.82 17.74
N GLN A 176 22.96 13.24 17.00
CA GLN A 176 21.57 12.82 17.20
C GLN A 176 21.19 11.69 16.23
N THR A 177 20.35 10.77 16.72
CA THR A 177 19.80 9.65 15.94
C THR A 177 18.28 9.71 15.92
N VAL A 178 17.69 9.61 14.72
CA VAL A 178 16.24 9.61 14.52
C VAL A 178 15.88 8.40 13.69
N PHE A 179 14.93 7.60 14.16
CA PHE A 179 14.42 6.48 13.39
C PHE A 179 12.97 6.73 12.99
N TYR A 180 12.71 6.75 11.68
CA TYR A 180 11.38 6.83 11.11
C TYR A 180 10.97 5.45 10.60
N THR A 181 9.90 4.88 11.13
CA THR A 181 9.54 3.49 10.79
C THR A 181 8.95 3.34 9.39
N GLY A 182 8.34 4.41 8.85
CA GLY A 182 7.30 4.24 7.83
C GLY A 182 6.18 3.33 8.34
N ASP A 183 5.48 2.66 7.44
CA ASP A 183 4.61 1.54 7.81
C ASP A 183 5.46 0.29 8.07
N VAL A 184 5.13 -0.47 9.12
CA VAL A 184 5.93 -1.59 9.58
C VAL A 184 5.10 -2.82 9.92
N ASN A 185 5.64 -4.00 9.63
CA ASN A 185 5.08 -5.26 10.10
C ASN A 185 6.15 -6.19 10.68
N PHE A 186 6.04 -6.46 11.98
CA PHE A 186 6.91 -7.38 12.72
C PHE A 186 6.41 -8.84 12.71
N ASP A 187 5.21 -9.10 12.18
CA ASP A 187 4.70 -10.46 11.99
C ASP A 187 5.13 -10.99 10.61
N GLU A 188 5.58 -12.25 10.57
CA GLU A 188 5.85 -12.95 9.32
C GLU A 188 4.58 -13.04 8.45
N GLN A 189 4.68 -12.59 7.20
CA GLN A 189 3.63 -12.75 6.20
C GLN A 189 3.84 -14.06 5.43
N THR A 190 2.87 -14.47 4.61
CA THR A 190 3.04 -15.66 3.77
C THR A 190 4.06 -15.42 2.66
N ILE A 191 4.09 -14.19 2.12
CA ILE A 191 5.04 -13.81 1.07
C ILE A 191 6.25 -13.03 1.59
N MET A 192 6.07 -12.02 2.45
CA MET A 192 7.15 -11.17 2.97
C MET A 192 7.68 -11.64 4.32
N GLN A 193 8.96 -11.37 4.59
CA GLN A 193 9.53 -11.57 5.93
C GLN A 193 9.20 -10.42 6.88
N ALA A 194 9.24 -10.66 8.18
CA ALA A 194 9.09 -9.64 9.22
C ALA A 194 10.17 -8.55 9.13
N ALA A 195 9.84 -7.36 9.65
CA ALA A 195 10.74 -6.22 9.79
C ALA A 195 12.01 -6.57 10.57
N VAL A 196 13.13 -5.96 10.19
CA VAL A 196 14.40 -6.07 10.94
C VAL A 196 15.01 -4.69 11.10
N PHE A 197 14.60 -4.03 12.18
CA PHE A 197 15.02 -2.69 12.58
C PHE A 197 16.33 -2.72 13.40
N PRO A 198 17.04 -1.59 13.51
CA PRO A 198 18.29 -1.53 14.25
C PRO A 198 18.05 -1.62 15.76
N GLU A 199 19.01 -2.23 16.47
CA GLU A 199 19.04 -2.33 17.94
C GLU A 199 20.01 -1.32 18.58
N GLU A 200 20.61 -0.44 17.77
CA GLU A 200 21.46 0.63 18.29
C GLU A 200 20.63 1.72 19.00
N LYS A 201 21.31 2.59 19.76
CA LYS A 201 20.65 3.70 20.44
C LYS A 201 19.93 4.62 19.43
N ILE A 202 18.65 4.87 19.69
CA ILE A 202 17.80 5.83 18.97
C ILE A 202 17.40 6.93 19.97
N ASP A 203 17.70 8.19 19.64
CA ASP A 203 17.32 9.33 20.49
C ASP A 203 15.86 9.75 20.26
N VAL A 204 15.36 9.67 19.02
CA VAL A 204 13.96 9.94 18.66
C VAL A 204 13.40 8.88 17.73
N LEU A 205 12.25 8.31 18.09
CA LEU A 205 11.49 7.35 17.28
C LEU A 205 10.22 8.01 16.74
N ILE A 206 10.05 8.02 15.43
CA ILE A 206 8.84 8.42 14.72
C ILE A 206 8.22 7.14 14.18
N LEU A 207 7.14 6.67 14.83
CA LEU A 207 6.48 5.42 14.48
C LEU A 207 5.08 5.64 13.91
N GLU A 208 4.64 4.72 13.06
CA GLU A 208 3.24 4.60 12.68
C GLU A 208 2.39 4.08 13.85
N CYS A 209 1.09 4.43 13.84
CA CYS A 209 0.13 4.04 14.87
C CYS A 209 -1.16 3.47 14.25
N THR A 210 -1.11 2.84 13.06
CA THR A 210 -2.29 2.40 12.31
C THR A 210 -3.22 1.48 13.12
N ARG A 211 -2.64 0.71 14.04
CA ARG A 211 -3.36 -0.20 14.94
C ARG A 211 -3.08 0.09 16.42
N GLY A 212 -2.69 1.33 16.74
CA GLY A 212 -2.26 1.71 18.09
C GLY A 212 -3.33 1.51 19.17
N ASP A 213 -4.62 1.55 18.79
CA ASP A 213 -5.78 1.34 19.65
C ASP A 213 -6.53 0.03 19.37
N HIS A 214 -6.00 -0.83 18.49
CA HIS A 214 -6.62 -2.08 18.09
C HIS A 214 -5.84 -3.29 18.62
N ALA A 215 -6.15 -3.69 19.85
CA ALA A 215 -5.61 -4.91 20.44
C ALA A 215 -5.95 -6.14 19.58
N LYS A 216 -4.99 -7.06 19.44
CA LYS A 216 -5.26 -8.38 18.87
C LYS A 216 -6.33 -9.08 19.73
N PRO A 217 -7.36 -9.70 19.14
CA PRO A 217 -8.36 -10.45 19.90
C PRO A 217 -7.71 -11.55 20.75
N GLU A 218 -8.36 -11.92 21.86
CA GLU A 218 -7.91 -13.05 22.67
C GLU A 218 -7.86 -14.34 21.83
N GLY A 219 -6.80 -15.14 22.01
CA GLY A 219 -6.59 -16.36 21.23
C GLY A 219 -6.22 -16.13 19.76
N TRP A 220 -6.05 -14.89 19.32
CA TRP A 220 -5.63 -14.60 17.94
C TRP A 220 -4.28 -15.25 17.65
N THR A 221 -4.23 -16.01 16.56
CA THR A 221 -2.99 -16.51 15.99
C THR A 221 -3.07 -16.43 14.47
N ARG A 222 -1.93 -16.16 13.84
CA ARG A 222 -1.84 -16.14 12.39
C ARG A 222 -2.30 -17.46 11.75
N ALA A 223 -1.86 -18.58 12.31
CA ALA A 223 -2.25 -19.91 11.83
C ALA A 223 -3.75 -20.18 12.01
N GLY A 224 -4.36 -19.68 13.10
CA GLY A 224 -5.81 -19.75 13.31
C GLY A 224 -6.60 -18.99 12.26
N GLU A 225 -6.18 -17.76 11.94
CA GLU A 225 -6.84 -16.95 10.89
C GLU A 225 -6.66 -17.55 9.49
N GLU A 226 -5.51 -18.16 9.20
CA GLU A 226 -5.30 -18.89 7.94
C GLU A 226 -6.23 -20.09 7.83
N ARG A 227 -6.38 -20.88 8.90
CA ARG A 227 -7.33 -22.00 8.95
C ARG A 227 -8.76 -21.52 8.77
N ARG A 228 -9.16 -20.46 9.49
CA ARG A 228 -10.50 -19.86 9.39
C ARG A 228 -10.82 -19.44 7.95
N LEU A 229 -9.86 -18.84 7.25
CA LEU A 229 -10.02 -18.47 5.84
C LEU A 229 -10.17 -19.71 4.93
N ALA A 230 -9.35 -20.74 5.13
CA ALA A 230 -9.43 -21.97 4.34
C ALA A 230 -10.78 -22.68 4.54
N GLU A 231 -11.23 -22.83 5.78
CA GLU A 231 -12.54 -23.43 6.12
C GLU A 231 -13.70 -22.62 5.53
N ALA A 232 -13.64 -21.28 5.60
CA ALA A 232 -14.65 -20.42 5.01
C ALA A 232 -14.71 -20.56 3.48
N LEU A 233 -13.56 -20.73 2.81
CA LEU A 233 -13.49 -20.99 1.38
C LEU A 233 -14.08 -22.37 1.02
N VAL A 234 -13.75 -23.42 1.78
CA VAL A 234 -14.34 -24.76 1.59
C VAL A 234 -15.86 -24.70 1.71
N ALA A 235 -16.37 -24.13 2.80
CA ALA A 235 -17.81 -24.01 3.03
C ALA A 235 -18.48 -23.16 1.93
N GLY A 236 -17.80 -22.12 1.43
CA GLY A 236 -18.27 -21.36 0.28
C GLY A 236 -18.40 -22.22 -0.98
N PHE A 237 -17.39 -23.00 -1.30
CA PHE A 237 -17.39 -23.85 -2.50
C PHE A 237 -18.40 -25.01 -2.42
N GLU A 238 -18.66 -25.57 -1.24
CA GLU A 238 -19.73 -26.57 -1.04
C GLU A 238 -21.12 -26.04 -1.36
N ARG A 239 -21.33 -24.72 -1.24
CA ARG A 239 -22.57 -24.02 -1.63
C ARG A 239 -22.53 -23.45 -3.04
N ASP A 240 -21.53 -23.82 -3.84
CA ASP A 240 -21.27 -23.27 -5.17
C ASP A 240 -21.12 -21.72 -5.15
N ALA A 241 -20.52 -21.16 -4.10
CA ALA A 241 -20.33 -19.71 -3.97
C ALA A 241 -19.21 -19.21 -4.91
N CYS A 242 -19.38 -18.00 -5.45
CA CYS A 242 -18.23 -17.17 -5.79
C CYS A 242 -17.85 -16.33 -4.56
N VAL A 243 -16.54 -16.16 -4.34
CA VAL A 243 -16.01 -15.46 -3.16
C VAL A 243 -15.25 -14.23 -3.62
N LEU A 244 -15.67 -13.05 -3.17
CA LEU A 244 -14.93 -11.81 -3.33
C LEU A 244 -14.05 -11.56 -2.09
N ILE A 245 -12.78 -11.23 -2.32
CA ILE A 245 -11.84 -10.77 -1.31
C ILE A 245 -11.36 -9.37 -1.73
N PRO A 246 -11.95 -8.28 -1.18
CA PRO A 246 -11.50 -6.93 -1.48
C PRO A 246 -10.11 -6.69 -0.86
N VAL A 247 -9.15 -6.27 -1.68
CA VAL A 247 -7.75 -6.09 -1.27
C VAL A 247 -7.11 -4.84 -1.88
N PHE A 248 -6.08 -4.30 -1.24
CA PHE A 248 -5.19 -3.34 -1.90
C PHE A 248 -4.35 -4.04 -2.96
N ALA A 249 -4.16 -3.35 -4.11
CA ALA A 249 -3.45 -3.93 -5.25
C ALA A 249 -1.97 -4.25 -4.95
N LEU A 250 -1.35 -3.44 -4.09
CA LEU A 250 0.00 -3.63 -3.57
C LEU A 250 -0.06 -4.28 -2.18
N GLY A 251 0.79 -5.27 -1.93
CA GLY A 251 0.91 -5.97 -0.66
C GLY A 251 -0.16 -7.05 -0.50
N LYS A 252 -1.42 -6.63 -0.25
CA LYS A 252 -2.47 -7.56 0.18
C LYS A 252 -2.92 -8.53 -0.89
N THR A 253 -2.98 -8.12 -2.16
CA THR A 253 -3.20 -9.05 -3.28
C THR A 253 -2.14 -10.16 -3.27
N GLN A 254 -0.85 -9.80 -3.22
CA GLN A 254 0.24 -10.78 -3.31
C GLN A 254 0.27 -11.72 -2.11
N GLU A 255 -0.05 -11.20 -0.92
CA GLU A 255 -0.19 -12.00 0.30
C GLU A 255 -1.32 -13.03 0.19
N ILE A 256 -2.49 -12.64 -0.33
CA ILE A 256 -3.61 -13.57 -0.55
C ILE A 256 -3.28 -14.60 -1.63
N LEU A 257 -2.63 -14.21 -2.73
CA LEU A 257 -2.19 -15.17 -3.75
C LEU A 257 -1.22 -16.21 -3.17
N ALA A 258 -0.28 -15.79 -2.33
CA ALA A 258 0.64 -16.68 -1.64
C ALA A 258 -0.07 -17.62 -0.65
N LEU A 259 -1.08 -17.12 0.08
CA LEU A 259 -1.91 -17.93 0.96
C LEU A 259 -2.70 -19.00 0.19
N LEU A 260 -3.35 -18.64 -0.90
CA LEU A 260 -4.11 -19.59 -1.73
C LEU A 260 -3.18 -20.65 -2.34
N HIS A 261 -1.97 -20.26 -2.76
CA HIS A 261 -0.92 -21.21 -3.16
C HIS A 261 -0.55 -22.17 -2.02
N LYS A 262 -0.30 -21.64 -0.82
CA LYS A 262 0.02 -22.44 0.38
C LYS A 262 -1.08 -23.44 0.68
N PHE A 263 -2.35 -23.04 0.64
CA PHE A 263 -3.49 -23.92 0.87
C PHE A 263 -3.58 -25.06 -0.15
N ARG A 264 -3.34 -24.79 -1.44
CA ARG A 264 -3.26 -25.83 -2.48
C ARG A 264 -2.12 -26.81 -2.23
N ARG A 265 -0.93 -26.29 -1.91
CA ARG A 265 0.25 -27.12 -1.58
C ARG A 265 0.01 -28.03 -0.38
N GLN A 266 -0.74 -27.54 0.61
CA GLN A 266 -1.12 -28.30 1.81
C GLN A 266 -2.35 -29.18 1.61
N ARG A 267 -2.97 -29.18 0.41
CA ARG A 267 -4.21 -29.89 0.10
C ARG A 267 -5.40 -29.51 1.00
N LEU A 268 -5.39 -28.29 1.53
CA LEU A 268 -6.53 -27.72 2.25
C LEU A 268 -7.63 -27.24 1.29
N LEU A 269 -7.24 -26.86 0.08
CA LEU A 269 -8.15 -26.49 -1.00
C LEU A 269 -7.74 -27.20 -2.29
N ALA A 270 -8.72 -27.59 -3.10
CA ALA A 270 -8.50 -28.05 -4.47
C ALA A 270 -8.04 -26.88 -5.38
N GLU A 271 -7.70 -27.18 -6.63
CA GLU A 271 -7.46 -26.15 -7.65
C GLU A 271 -8.78 -25.44 -8.02
N PHE A 272 -8.73 -24.12 -8.18
CA PHE A 272 -9.88 -23.30 -8.60
C PHE A 272 -9.42 -22.03 -9.34
N PRO A 273 -10.27 -21.41 -10.16
CA PRO A 273 -9.91 -20.14 -10.81
C PRO A 273 -9.79 -18.99 -9.80
N ILE A 274 -8.69 -18.23 -9.90
CA ILE A 274 -8.46 -17.00 -9.13
C ILE A 274 -8.42 -15.83 -10.10
N TYR A 275 -9.08 -14.72 -9.76
CA TYR A 275 -9.12 -13.49 -10.55
C TYR A 275 -8.51 -12.32 -9.79
N ILE A 276 -7.71 -11.50 -10.46
CA ILE A 276 -7.12 -10.25 -9.92
C ILE A 276 -7.33 -9.07 -10.87
N GLY A 277 -7.18 -7.85 -10.37
CA GLY A 277 -7.24 -6.64 -11.21
C GLY A 277 -5.94 -6.35 -11.99
N GLY A 278 -6.04 -5.55 -13.06
CA GLY A 278 -4.88 -5.17 -13.88
C GLY A 278 -3.74 -4.44 -13.15
N LEU A 279 -4.04 -3.59 -12.15
CA LEU A 279 -2.99 -2.99 -11.33
C LEU A 279 -2.32 -4.02 -10.40
N SER A 280 -3.13 -4.94 -9.86
CA SER A 280 -2.64 -6.04 -9.02
C SER A 280 -1.69 -6.95 -9.79
N SER A 281 -1.96 -7.23 -11.07
CA SER A 281 -1.06 -8.05 -11.90
C SER A 281 0.29 -7.36 -12.15
N LYS A 282 0.30 -6.04 -12.42
CA LYS A 282 1.54 -5.26 -12.58
C LYS A 282 2.42 -5.31 -11.32
N PHE A 283 1.83 -5.13 -10.13
CA PHE A 283 2.61 -5.26 -8.89
C PHE A 283 3.07 -6.70 -8.64
N THR A 284 2.23 -7.68 -8.96
CA THR A 284 2.58 -9.10 -8.80
C THR A 284 3.77 -9.49 -9.71
N ASP A 285 3.84 -8.93 -10.92
CA ASP A 285 5.01 -9.09 -11.81
C ASP A 285 6.30 -8.54 -11.17
N ILE A 286 6.24 -7.36 -10.55
CA ILE A 286 7.40 -6.80 -9.82
C ILE A 286 7.80 -7.72 -8.65
N TYR A 287 6.82 -8.22 -7.89
CA TYR A 287 7.09 -9.22 -6.85
C TYR A 287 7.81 -10.45 -7.44
N ASP A 288 7.39 -10.95 -8.59
CA ASP A 288 8.01 -12.11 -9.21
C ASP A 288 9.43 -11.80 -9.69
N ARG A 289 9.67 -10.67 -10.36
CA ARG A 289 11.01 -10.27 -10.83
C ARG A 289 11.98 -10.04 -9.67
N ARG A 290 11.52 -9.49 -8.55
CA ARG A 290 12.33 -9.20 -7.35
C ARG A 290 12.45 -10.36 -6.36
N ALA A 291 11.96 -11.55 -6.69
CA ALA A 291 11.90 -12.68 -5.76
C ALA A 291 13.26 -13.09 -5.16
N HIS A 292 14.36 -12.94 -5.91
CA HIS A 292 15.69 -13.35 -5.47
C HIS A 292 16.52 -12.21 -4.84
N THR A 293 16.02 -10.98 -4.89
CA THR A 293 16.73 -9.78 -4.42
C THR A 293 16.04 -9.12 -3.22
N THR A 294 14.97 -9.72 -2.71
CA THR A 294 14.16 -9.19 -1.60
C THR A 294 13.97 -10.23 -0.52
N ARG A 295 13.73 -9.78 0.72
CA ARG A 295 13.46 -10.67 1.85
C ARG A 295 12.03 -11.18 1.79
N ARG A 296 11.89 -12.45 1.41
CA ARG A 296 10.60 -13.14 1.31
C ARG A 296 10.68 -14.55 1.87
N GLN A 297 9.55 -15.02 2.39
CA GLN A 297 9.42 -16.37 2.94
C GLN A 297 9.56 -17.42 1.84
N LEU A 298 8.91 -17.18 0.70
CA LEU A 298 8.89 -18.10 -0.45
C LEU A 298 9.77 -17.55 -1.57
N SER A 299 11.10 -17.64 -1.41
CA SER A 299 12.11 -17.01 -2.28
C SER A 299 12.10 -17.46 -3.75
N ARG A 300 11.46 -18.59 -4.07
CA ARG A 300 11.33 -19.11 -5.43
C ARG A 300 9.93 -19.02 -6.02
N LEU A 301 8.93 -18.68 -5.20
CA LEU A 301 7.54 -18.59 -5.66
C LEU A 301 7.41 -17.44 -6.65
N LYS A 302 6.91 -17.77 -7.84
CA LYS A 302 6.49 -16.81 -8.87
C LYS A 302 4.97 -16.84 -8.95
N LEU A 303 4.30 -15.88 -8.33
CA LEU A 303 2.85 -15.82 -8.18
C LEU A 303 2.12 -15.83 -9.53
N MET A 304 2.60 -15.09 -10.52
CA MET A 304 1.98 -15.03 -11.85
C MET A 304 2.05 -16.38 -12.58
N ARG A 305 3.07 -17.19 -12.28
CA ARG A 305 3.27 -18.51 -12.90
C ARG A 305 2.62 -19.65 -12.12
N GLU A 306 2.78 -19.65 -10.81
CA GLU A 306 2.41 -20.79 -9.95
C GLU A 306 0.99 -20.68 -9.39
N VAL A 307 0.46 -19.47 -9.28
CA VAL A 307 -0.97 -19.24 -8.96
C VAL A 307 -1.78 -19.06 -10.25
N ALA A 308 -1.14 -18.50 -11.28
CA ALA A 308 -1.72 -18.26 -12.60
C ALA A 308 -3.10 -17.58 -12.56
N PRO A 309 -3.23 -16.39 -11.92
CA PRO A 309 -4.51 -15.72 -11.80
C PRO A 309 -4.96 -15.14 -13.15
N PHE A 310 -6.26 -15.17 -13.39
CA PHE A 310 -6.91 -14.45 -14.48
C PHE A 310 -6.95 -12.94 -14.18
N ILE A 311 -6.81 -12.12 -15.21
CA ILE A 311 -6.75 -10.66 -15.05
C ILE A 311 -8.08 -10.04 -15.51
N LEU A 312 -8.70 -9.26 -14.63
CA LEU A 312 -9.89 -8.47 -14.91
C LEU A 312 -9.54 -6.97 -15.03
N ASN A 313 -10.35 -6.29 -15.82
CA ASN A 313 -10.36 -4.84 -16.02
C ASN A 313 -11.80 -4.29 -15.84
N ASP A 314 -11.96 -2.99 -16.03
CA ASP A 314 -13.22 -2.27 -15.77
C ASP A 314 -14.39 -2.74 -16.65
N GLU A 315 -14.09 -3.26 -17.84
CA GLU A 315 -15.08 -3.81 -18.79
C GLU A 315 -15.43 -5.25 -18.38
N THR A 316 -14.42 -6.12 -18.35
CA THR A 316 -14.60 -7.56 -18.09
C THR A 316 -15.19 -7.85 -16.71
N VAL A 317 -14.95 -7.04 -15.69
CA VAL A 317 -15.54 -7.26 -14.35
C VAL A 317 -17.06 -7.12 -14.34
N ARG A 318 -17.64 -6.31 -15.25
CA ARG A 318 -19.09 -6.09 -15.34
C ARG A 318 -19.79 -7.29 -15.97
N ASP A 319 -19.13 -7.91 -16.95
CA ASP A 319 -19.70 -8.99 -17.74
C ASP A 319 -19.27 -10.39 -17.28
N THR A 320 -18.28 -10.48 -16.38
CA THR A 320 -17.80 -11.77 -15.86
C THR A 320 -18.95 -12.56 -15.24
N ALA A 321 -19.17 -13.79 -15.71
CA ALA A 321 -20.21 -14.65 -15.16
C ALA A 321 -19.96 -14.98 -13.67
N LEU A 322 -21.01 -14.88 -12.85
CA LEU A 322 -20.99 -15.23 -11.43
C LEU A 322 -21.08 -16.75 -11.26
N ARG A 323 -19.97 -17.44 -11.53
CA ARG A 323 -19.89 -18.90 -11.43
C ARG A 323 -19.27 -19.31 -10.09
N GLY A 324 -19.86 -20.30 -9.44
CA GLY A 324 -19.37 -20.84 -8.17
C GLY A 324 -17.98 -21.47 -8.25
N GLY A 325 -17.37 -21.72 -7.09
CA GLY A 325 -16.03 -22.33 -7.00
C GLY A 325 -14.91 -21.41 -7.50
N ARG A 326 -15.08 -20.08 -7.38
CA ARG A 326 -14.12 -19.08 -7.89
C ARG A 326 -13.83 -18.03 -6.83
N VAL A 327 -12.58 -17.53 -6.81
CA VAL A 327 -12.15 -16.47 -5.91
C VAL A 327 -11.73 -15.24 -6.69
N TYR A 328 -12.27 -14.09 -6.29
CA TYR A 328 -12.03 -12.79 -6.90
C TYR A 328 -11.26 -11.94 -5.89
N VAL A 329 -9.96 -11.78 -6.09
CA VAL A 329 -9.05 -11.00 -5.25
C VAL A 329 -8.89 -9.62 -5.90
N LEU A 330 -9.85 -8.73 -5.67
CA LEU A 330 -10.02 -7.50 -6.45
C LEU A 330 -9.73 -6.25 -5.64
N SER A 331 -9.13 -5.26 -6.29
CA SER A 331 -8.94 -3.93 -5.75
C SER A 331 -10.13 -3.01 -6.04
N SER A 332 -10.49 -2.07 -5.17
CA SER A 332 -9.77 -1.60 -3.98
C SER A 332 -10.12 -2.35 -2.68
N GLY A 333 -9.23 -2.30 -1.68
CA GLY A 333 -9.44 -2.97 -0.39
C GLY A 333 -10.58 -2.37 0.43
N MET A 334 -10.83 -1.07 0.24
CA MET A 334 -11.93 -0.33 0.88
C MET A 334 -13.21 -0.29 0.03
N MET A 335 -13.21 -0.97 -1.13
CA MET A 335 -14.33 -0.97 -2.08
C MET A 335 -14.79 0.43 -2.49
N ILE A 336 -13.84 1.35 -2.70
CA ILE A 336 -14.10 2.70 -3.21
C ILE A 336 -15.01 2.61 -4.45
N PRO A 337 -16.02 3.49 -4.59
CA PRO A 337 -16.98 3.43 -5.70
C PRO A 337 -16.28 3.29 -7.06
N LYS A 338 -16.91 2.54 -7.97
CA LYS A 338 -16.43 2.29 -9.35
C LYS A 338 -15.14 1.48 -9.48
N THR A 339 -14.47 1.10 -8.38
CA THR A 339 -13.34 0.15 -8.44
C THR A 339 -13.80 -1.29 -8.68
N LEU A 340 -12.90 -2.19 -9.13
CA LEU A 340 -13.27 -3.56 -9.49
C LEU A 340 -13.96 -4.33 -8.35
N SER A 341 -13.45 -4.23 -7.11
CA SER A 341 -14.08 -4.88 -5.96
C SER A 341 -15.47 -4.32 -5.66
N ASN A 342 -15.66 -3.01 -5.80
CA ASN A 342 -16.93 -2.34 -5.61
C ASN A 342 -17.96 -2.81 -6.66
N VAL A 343 -17.57 -2.74 -7.94
CA VAL A 343 -18.42 -3.16 -9.06
C VAL A 343 -18.79 -4.64 -8.93
N PHE A 344 -17.85 -5.50 -8.55
CA PHE A 344 -18.13 -6.92 -8.36
C PHE A 344 -19.01 -7.17 -7.14
N ALA A 345 -18.74 -6.53 -6.00
CA ALA A 345 -19.53 -6.69 -4.78
C ALA A 345 -21.01 -6.38 -4.99
N ARG A 346 -21.32 -5.28 -5.69
CA ARG A 346 -22.69 -4.88 -6.02
C ARG A 346 -23.46 -5.93 -6.82
N ARG A 347 -22.77 -6.80 -7.55
CA ARG A 347 -23.39 -7.89 -8.32
C ARG A 347 -23.70 -9.12 -7.46
N ILE A 348 -23.02 -9.30 -6.33
CA ILE A 348 -23.12 -10.52 -5.51
C ILE A 348 -23.78 -10.30 -4.15
N ILE A 349 -23.82 -9.07 -3.65
CA ILE A 349 -24.23 -8.72 -2.28
C ILE A 349 -25.66 -9.15 -1.93
N GLU A 350 -26.57 -9.11 -2.90
CA GLU A 350 -27.98 -9.52 -2.74
C GLU A 350 -28.20 -11.02 -3.02
N ASN A 351 -27.16 -11.76 -3.37
CA ASN A 351 -27.23 -13.19 -3.62
C ASN A 351 -26.75 -13.99 -2.39
N PRO A 352 -27.64 -14.71 -1.67
CA PRO A 352 -27.26 -15.47 -0.48
C PRO A 352 -26.32 -16.66 -0.73
N GLN A 353 -26.10 -17.03 -2.00
CA GLN A 353 -25.16 -18.08 -2.38
C GLN A 353 -23.71 -17.61 -2.28
N HIS A 354 -23.43 -16.33 -2.53
CA HIS A 354 -22.07 -15.82 -2.68
C HIS A 354 -21.51 -15.31 -1.35
N SER A 355 -20.25 -14.91 -1.31
CA SER A 355 -19.65 -14.41 -0.06
C SER A 355 -18.60 -13.32 -0.31
N ILE A 356 -18.48 -12.40 0.64
CA ILE A 356 -17.45 -11.34 0.66
C ILE A 356 -16.59 -11.54 1.91
N PHE A 357 -15.28 -11.77 1.75
CA PHE A 357 -14.34 -12.01 2.85
C PHE A 357 -13.38 -10.85 3.04
N PHE A 358 -13.49 -10.16 4.18
CA PHE A 358 -12.57 -9.08 4.54
C PHE A 358 -11.30 -9.62 5.19
N VAL A 359 -10.15 -9.23 4.66
CA VAL A 359 -8.82 -9.70 5.10
C VAL A 359 -7.88 -8.58 5.55
N GLY A 360 -8.30 -7.33 5.43
CA GLY A 360 -7.52 -6.14 5.77
C GLY A 360 -8.35 -5.10 6.49
N TYR A 361 -7.70 -4.00 6.86
CA TYR A 361 -8.40 -2.84 7.40
C TYR A 361 -9.32 -2.23 6.34
N ALA A 362 -10.51 -1.83 6.77
CA ALA A 362 -11.43 -1.00 6.00
C ALA A 362 -11.81 0.17 6.90
N ASN A 363 -11.62 1.39 6.40
CA ASN A 363 -12.05 2.57 7.14
C ASN A 363 -13.58 2.49 7.36
N PRO A 364 -14.10 2.75 8.58
CA PRO A 364 -15.54 2.62 8.87
C PRO A 364 -16.45 3.41 7.91
N GLU A 365 -15.97 4.55 7.42
CA GLU A 365 -16.71 5.41 6.48
C GLU A 365 -16.62 4.96 5.02
N SER A 366 -15.75 4.01 4.70
CA SER A 366 -15.64 3.46 3.35
C SER A 366 -16.79 2.50 3.04
N PRO A 367 -17.13 2.24 1.75
CA PRO A 367 -18.15 1.25 1.41
C PRO A 367 -17.91 -0.13 2.01
N ALA A 368 -16.64 -0.57 2.11
CA ALA A 368 -16.28 -1.80 2.80
C ALA A 368 -16.53 -1.74 4.32
N GLY A 369 -16.29 -0.60 4.97
CA GLY A 369 -16.59 -0.38 6.38
C GLY A 369 -18.09 -0.44 6.66
N LEU A 370 -18.86 0.35 5.90
CA LEU A 370 -20.33 0.37 5.99
C LEU A 370 -20.96 -1.02 5.77
N LEU A 371 -20.44 -1.79 4.81
CA LEU A 371 -20.89 -3.16 4.56
C LEU A 371 -20.60 -4.09 5.76
N ARG A 372 -19.45 -3.94 6.41
CA ARG A 372 -19.09 -4.72 7.61
C ARG A 372 -19.98 -4.37 8.80
N ASP A 373 -20.25 -3.08 8.99
CA ASP A 373 -21.01 -2.57 10.13
C ASP A 373 -22.51 -2.90 10.01
N ALA A 374 -23.07 -2.81 8.80
CA ALA A 374 -24.47 -3.14 8.53
C ALA A 374 -24.78 -4.64 8.74
N GLY A 375 -23.80 -5.51 8.46
CA GLY A 375 -23.91 -6.95 8.66
C GLY A 375 -24.98 -7.63 7.78
N ARG A 376 -25.11 -8.95 7.93
CA ARG A 376 -26.06 -9.73 7.12
C ARG A 376 -27.51 -9.35 7.46
N GLY A 377 -28.30 -9.09 6.43
CA GLY A 377 -29.70 -8.67 6.54
C GLY A 377 -29.91 -7.14 6.54
N GLY A 378 -28.85 -6.37 6.79
CA GLY A 378 -28.85 -4.90 6.69
C GLY A 378 -28.87 -4.39 5.25
N GLU A 379 -28.85 -3.08 5.08
CA GLU A 379 -28.79 -2.39 3.78
C GLU A 379 -27.57 -1.47 3.71
N VAL A 380 -26.96 -1.39 2.53
CA VAL A 380 -25.81 -0.51 2.31
C VAL A 380 -25.80 0.05 0.89
N ALA A 381 -25.46 1.33 0.76
CA ALA A 381 -25.14 1.95 -0.53
C ALA A 381 -23.63 1.82 -0.78
N LEU A 382 -23.23 0.87 -1.64
CA LEU A 382 -21.82 0.72 -2.01
C LEU A 382 -21.35 1.79 -3.01
N ASP A 383 -22.28 2.49 -3.64
CA ASP A 383 -22.03 3.57 -4.59
C ASP A 383 -23.08 4.65 -4.32
N PRO A 384 -22.69 5.90 -3.99
CA PRO A 384 -23.63 6.95 -3.61
C PRO A 384 -24.62 7.31 -4.73
N ASP A 385 -24.27 7.04 -5.99
CA ASP A 385 -25.11 7.32 -7.16
C ASP A 385 -26.08 6.18 -7.49
N LYS A 386 -26.21 5.20 -6.58
CA LYS A 386 -26.96 3.96 -6.81
C LYS A 386 -27.84 3.62 -5.61
N PRO A 387 -28.96 2.90 -5.83
CA PRO A 387 -29.82 2.51 -4.72
C PRO A 387 -29.07 1.60 -3.73
N PRO A 388 -29.36 1.69 -2.43
CA PRO A 388 -28.90 0.74 -1.43
C PRO A 388 -29.29 -0.70 -1.80
N GLN A 389 -28.45 -1.65 -1.41
CA GLN A 389 -28.67 -3.08 -1.64
C GLN A 389 -28.77 -3.83 -0.32
N ARG A 390 -29.65 -4.83 -0.27
CA ARG A 390 -29.84 -5.63 0.93
C ARG A 390 -28.78 -6.73 1.01
N ILE A 391 -28.08 -6.79 2.12
CA ILE A 391 -26.99 -7.74 2.33
C ILE A 391 -27.58 -9.14 2.56
N ARG A 392 -27.43 -10.04 1.58
CA ARG A 392 -27.92 -11.43 1.68
C ARG A 392 -26.80 -12.47 1.62
N CYS A 393 -25.69 -12.13 0.97
CA CYS A 393 -24.47 -12.95 0.87
C CYS A 393 -23.83 -13.25 2.22
#